data_AF-A0A971BYD4-F1
#
_entry.id   AF-A0A971BYD4-F1
#
_cell.length_a   1.000
_cell.length_b   1.000
_cell.length_c   1.000
_cell.angle_alpha   90.00
_cell.angle_beta   90.00
_cell.angle_gamma   90.00
#
_symmetry.space_group_name_H-M   'P 1'
#
loop_
_entity.id
_entity.type
_entity.pdbx_description
1 polymer ?
#
loop_
_entity_poly.entity_id
_entity_poly.type
_entity_poly.pdbx_seq_one_letter_code
_entity_poly.pdbx_strand_id
1 'polypeptide(L)'
;MRHPVSRAAILVALIITFTALAPVHAAASSPAHLLLTADGRYEDLYTALQTAGGRVLHAFPGLGLIAEIDPAAAVLQVQEGRANYVTADAVPAGIRDSLSPESQSLVAVWEALGAPVDYDVVDIQPPENDVLLATDQPELGGQALDPSLYQQSEFMIGKVAVSLVLVDSSGAVDANAEDWSPERQQHVFTEVVRATSWWQARQPQAPLEFVYQDHFTRPLPVSYEPISRPHSEDRLWISEATQQLGFRHSSYLTATRLLNRAVRDARQADWAFTIYVVDSLNDADNRFEDGYFAYSYIHGPYMVVTYGNNGYGPENMAAVVAHEMGHIFGAMDEYAASGVTSANISGYLGVPTYNAEADGQTDVGCIMRGGLQPYRLGQLCPCSAAQVGWRDSDGDGLLDPVDTEVAVELSVTSDGDGVTLIGSATDIPYPSPTRAPITINHIARGHYRVNQGPWFALLCGDGACDGTGELFELTLPAAPVGEWLIEVRFTNDRGTAGSAQDTLTIQEGSPPVSAVTIEAEVETAEDGPVTVFGRVLVEDGTGPLATLEVRVDSAAWRPLPTPGDEDDSGRFSYTLEGLVPGSHTLEVRAGTADPWTLPATWSGTVDVAASQQHTDPDSSAALYLPMVVSTG
;
A
#
# COMPACT_ATOMS: atom_id res chain seq x y z
N MET A 1 -2.72 55.77 34.05
CA MET A 1 -3.60 55.67 32.87
C MET A 1 -3.03 54.57 31.99
N ARG A 2 -3.69 53.40 32.00
CA ARG A 2 -3.30 52.19 31.27
C ARG A 2 -4.07 52.17 29.95
N HIS A 3 -3.38 52.05 28.83
CA HIS A 3 -4.00 51.72 27.53
C HIS A 3 -3.82 50.22 27.28
N PRO A 4 -4.89 49.46 26.97
CA PRO A 4 -4.76 48.05 26.62
C PRO A 4 -4.52 47.88 25.12
N VAL A 5 -3.60 46.97 24.82
CA VAL A 5 -3.32 46.39 23.50
C VAL A 5 -4.49 45.47 23.14
N SER A 6 -5.10 45.67 21.97
CA SER A 6 -6.13 44.78 21.43
C SER A 6 -5.47 43.54 20.81
N ARG A 7 -5.65 42.38 21.45
CA ARG A 7 -5.45 41.06 20.83
C ARG A 7 -6.83 40.62 20.33
N ALA A 8 -7.01 40.61 19.01
CA ALA A 8 -8.16 39.95 18.40
C ALA A 8 -7.94 38.44 18.48
N ALA A 9 -8.65 37.77 19.37
CA ALA A 9 -8.79 36.32 19.36
C ALA A 9 -9.86 35.95 18.33
N ILE A 10 -9.46 35.23 17.29
CA ILE A 10 -10.39 34.60 16.34
C ILE A 10 -11.00 33.40 17.06
N LEU A 11 -12.29 33.47 17.32
CA LEU A 11 -13.09 32.42 17.93
C LEU A 11 -13.51 31.46 16.81
N VAL A 12 -12.88 30.29 16.70
CA VAL A 12 -13.32 29.20 15.82
C VAL A 12 -14.57 28.58 16.45
N ALA A 13 -15.71 28.75 15.79
CA ALA A 13 -16.99 28.21 16.25
C ALA A 13 -17.09 26.72 15.88
N LEU A 14 -16.99 25.87 16.91
CA LEU A 14 -17.35 24.47 16.87
C LEU A 14 -18.88 24.35 16.88
N ILE A 15 -19.49 23.81 15.82
CA ILE A 15 -20.89 23.35 15.87
C ILE A 15 -20.87 21.85 15.58
N ILE A 16 -20.91 21.07 16.66
CA ILE A 16 -21.30 19.66 16.62
C ILE A 16 -22.69 19.60 17.26
N THR A 17 -23.70 19.20 16.50
CA THR A 17 -25.00 18.84 17.07
C THR A 17 -24.87 17.51 17.80
N PHE A 18 -24.64 17.55 19.12
CA PHE A 18 -24.76 16.40 20.02
C PHE A 18 -26.20 16.25 20.51
N THR A 19 -26.84 15.13 20.20
CA THR A 19 -27.93 14.59 21.04
C THR A 19 -27.32 13.81 22.21
N ALA A 20 -27.46 14.38 23.41
CA ALA A 20 -27.36 13.83 24.77
C ALA A 20 -26.32 12.71 25.11
N LEU A 21 -25.43 13.04 26.06
CA LEU A 21 -24.43 12.18 26.68
C LEU A 21 -25.02 10.95 27.41
N ALA A 22 -24.49 9.78 27.07
CA ALA A 22 -24.37 8.59 27.92
C ALA A 22 -22.88 8.18 27.94
N PRO A 23 -22.36 7.44 28.96
CA PRO A 23 -20.96 7.08 29.01
C PRO A 23 -20.63 6.15 27.85
N VAL A 24 -19.90 6.66 26.87
CA VAL A 24 -19.46 5.91 25.70
C VAL A 24 -18.39 4.93 26.19
N HIS A 25 -18.75 3.65 26.30
CA HIS A 25 -17.79 2.60 26.01
C HIS A 25 -17.24 2.91 24.61
N ALA A 26 -15.92 3.05 24.48
CA ALA A 26 -15.25 3.20 23.20
C ALA A 26 -15.53 1.94 22.35
N ALA A 27 -16.66 1.93 21.64
CA ALA A 27 -16.84 1.08 20.49
C ALA A 27 -15.86 1.62 19.43
N ALA A 28 -14.97 0.77 18.95
CA ALA A 28 -14.07 1.09 17.85
C ALA A 28 -14.91 1.65 16.68
N SER A 29 -14.79 2.94 16.38
CA SER A 29 -15.38 3.51 15.17
C SER A 29 -14.67 2.91 13.97
N SER A 30 -15.43 2.43 12.99
CA SER A 30 -14.86 1.99 11.73
C SER A 30 -14.15 3.17 11.03
N PRO A 31 -13.02 2.92 10.33
CA PRO A 31 -12.36 3.96 9.53
C PRO A 31 -13.36 4.61 8.56
N ALA A 32 -13.29 5.92 8.44
CA ALA A 32 -14.12 6.69 7.51
C ALA A 32 -13.24 7.39 6.47
N HIS A 33 -13.78 7.61 5.27
CA HIS A 33 -13.19 8.53 4.31
C HIS A 33 -13.30 9.95 4.86
N LEU A 34 -12.15 10.59 5.05
CA LEU A 34 -12.05 11.91 5.62
C LEU A 34 -11.22 12.81 4.72
N LEU A 35 -11.72 14.01 4.47
CA LEU A 35 -10.96 15.12 3.92
C LEU A 35 -10.17 15.79 5.04
N LEU A 36 -8.86 15.96 4.86
CA LEU A 36 -7.99 16.73 5.75
C LEU A 36 -7.25 17.82 4.96
N THR A 37 -7.47 19.09 5.29
CA THR A 37 -6.73 20.22 4.70
C THR A 37 -5.56 20.61 5.61
N ALA A 38 -4.39 20.92 5.04
CA ALA A 38 -3.15 21.16 5.78
C ALA A 38 -2.17 22.04 4.98
N ASP A 39 -2.61 23.26 4.63
CA ASP A 39 -1.80 24.25 3.92
C ASP A 39 -0.40 24.40 4.55
N GLY A 40 0.64 24.01 3.79
CA GLY A 40 2.04 24.10 4.21
C GLY A 40 2.48 23.14 5.32
N ARG A 41 1.61 22.22 5.77
CA ARG A 41 1.88 21.20 6.81
C ARG A 41 1.58 19.77 6.36
N TYR A 42 1.46 19.58 5.04
CA TYR A 42 1.13 18.31 4.43
C TYR A 42 2.06 17.17 4.86
N GLU A 43 3.39 17.37 4.85
CA GLU A 43 4.35 16.30 5.18
C GLU A 43 4.19 15.81 6.63
N ASP A 44 4.08 16.75 7.59
CA ASP A 44 3.84 16.44 9.00
C ASP A 44 2.51 15.71 9.20
N LEU A 45 1.45 16.11 8.46
CA LEU A 45 0.16 15.44 8.51
C LEU A 45 0.25 14.02 7.92
N TYR A 46 0.91 13.85 6.78
CA TYR A 46 1.04 12.56 6.10
C TYR A 46 1.72 11.53 7.01
N THR A 47 2.88 11.85 7.58
CA THR A 47 3.61 10.98 8.52
C THR A 47 2.78 10.67 9.78
N ALA A 48 2.08 11.67 10.33
CA ALA A 48 1.25 11.47 11.52
C ALA A 48 0.06 10.53 11.27
N LEU A 49 -0.55 10.58 10.08
CA LEU A 49 -1.66 9.68 9.73
C LEU A 49 -1.18 8.24 9.54
N GLN A 50 -0.05 8.04 8.87
CA GLN A 50 0.55 6.72 8.74
C GLN A 50 0.85 6.11 10.12
N THR A 51 1.41 6.90 11.04
CA THR A 51 1.68 6.47 12.43
C THR A 51 0.40 6.13 13.20
N ALA A 52 -0.70 6.83 12.89
CA ALA A 52 -2.02 6.59 13.48
C ALA A 52 -2.77 5.40 12.83
N GLY A 53 -2.14 4.67 11.90
CA GLY A 53 -2.76 3.55 11.19
C GLY A 53 -3.79 3.98 10.14
N GLY A 54 -3.77 5.25 9.73
CA GLY A 54 -4.59 5.75 8.63
C GLY A 54 -4.03 5.35 7.27
N ARG A 55 -4.91 5.08 6.31
CA ARG A 55 -4.55 4.82 4.92
C ARG A 55 -4.85 6.05 4.07
N VAL A 56 -3.82 6.63 3.47
CA VAL A 56 -3.98 7.74 2.54
C VAL A 56 -4.48 7.19 1.20
N LEU A 57 -5.53 7.81 0.66
CA LEU A 57 -6.11 7.44 -0.62
C LEU A 57 -5.65 8.39 -1.72
N HIS A 58 -5.73 9.69 -1.44
CA HIS A 58 -5.31 10.75 -2.34
C HIS A 58 -4.49 11.78 -1.56
N ALA A 59 -3.29 12.06 -2.05
CA ALA A 59 -2.36 13.01 -1.48
C ALA A 59 -2.21 14.22 -2.41
N PHE A 60 -2.35 15.41 -1.83
CA PHE A 60 -2.25 16.71 -2.50
C PHE A 60 -1.12 17.50 -1.85
N PRO A 61 0.15 17.27 -2.26
CA PRO A 61 1.30 17.85 -1.60
C PRO A 61 1.18 19.37 -1.41
N GLY A 62 1.38 19.80 -0.16
CA GLY A 62 1.26 21.21 0.25
C GLY A 62 -0.17 21.66 0.62
N LEU A 63 -1.21 20.90 0.26
CA LEU A 63 -2.62 21.27 0.46
C LEU A 63 -3.35 20.37 1.46
N GLY A 64 -3.17 19.06 1.39
CA GLY A 64 -3.94 18.12 2.21
C GLY A 64 -4.04 16.72 1.62
N LEU A 65 -5.02 15.96 2.07
CA LEU A 65 -5.23 14.56 1.68
C LEU A 65 -6.67 14.11 1.92
N ILE A 66 -7.03 13.01 1.26
CA ILE A 66 -8.21 12.20 1.54
C ILE A 66 -7.70 10.84 2.06
N ALA A 67 -8.19 10.41 3.22
CA ALA A 67 -7.72 9.20 3.88
C ALA A 67 -8.85 8.39 4.53
N GLU A 68 -8.62 7.08 4.67
CA GLU A 68 -9.36 6.19 5.56
C GLU A 68 -8.68 6.19 6.93
N ILE A 69 -9.34 6.75 7.94
CA ILE A 69 -8.79 6.75 9.30
C ILE A 69 -9.91 6.76 10.35
N ASP A 70 -9.61 6.27 11.55
CA ASP A 70 -10.48 6.45 12.71
C ASP A 70 -10.78 7.96 12.93
N PRO A 71 -12.07 8.36 13.05
CA PRO A 71 -12.45 9.75 13.21
C PRO A 71 -11.82 10.44 14.43
N ALA A 72 -11.59 9.74 15.54
CA ALA A 72 -10.96 10.33 16.72
C ALA A 72 -9.48 10.62 16.46
N ALA A 73 -8.77 9.70 15.81
CA ALA A 73 -7.38 9.91 15.38
C ALA A 73 -7.23 11.06 14.37
N ALA A 74 -8.22 11.24 13.48
CA ALA A 74 -8.28 12.36 12.55
C ALA A 74 -8.50 13.72 13.27
N VAL A 75 -9.44 13.77 14.23
CA VAL A 75 -9.70 15.00 15.01
C VAL A 75 -8.46 15.42 15.81
N LEU A 76 -7.68 14.47 16.30
CA LEU A 76 -6.42 14.75 16.99
C LEU A 76 -5.45 15.55 16.10
N GLN A 77 -5.43 15.29 14.78
CA GLN A 77 -4.58 16.04 13.85
C GLN A 77 -4.95 17.53 13.77
N VAL A 78 -6.22 17.88 13.92
CA VAL A 78 -6.65 19.29 14.00
C VAL A 78 -6.27 19.90 15.35
N GLN A 79 -6.47 19.15 16.45
CA GLN A 79 -6.14 19.61 17.80
C GLN A 79 -4.65 19.89 17.98
N GLU A 80 -3.81 19.08 17.36
CA GLU A 80 -2.36 19.24 17.35
C GLU A 80 -1.89 20.25 16.29
N GLY A 81 -2.82 20.87 15.54
CA GLY A 81 -2.51 21.86 14.54
C GLY A 81 -1.69 21.31 13.38
N ARG A 82 -1.89 20.04 12.99
CA ARG A 82 -1.37 19.48 11.75
C ARG A 82 -2.36 19.66 10.59
N ALA A 83 -3.66 19.53 10.87
CA ALA A 83 -4.74 19.83 9.92
C ALA A 83 -5.46 21.15 10.27
N ASN A 84 -5.92 21.86 9.24
CA ASN A 84 -6.79 23.04 9.33
C ASN A 84 -8.25 22.64 9.59
N TYR A 85 -8.70 21.59 8.91
CA TYR A 85 -10.09 21.12 8.94
C TYR A 85 -10.15 19.62 8.61
N VAL A 86 -11.13 18.92 9.20
CA VAL A 86 -11.42 17.52 8.91
C VAL A 86 -12.93 17.27 8.79
N THR A 87 -13.36 16.46 7.83
CA THR A 87 -14.78 16.07 7.68
C THR A 87 -14.98 14.77 6.91
N ALA A 88 -16.08 14.06 7.21
CA ALA A 88 -16.63 12.98 6.41
C ALA A 88 -17.83 13.44 5.55
N ASP A 89 -18.26 14.69 5.70
CA ASP A 89 -19.47 15.23 5.10
C ASP A 89 -19.14 16.36 4.10
N ALA A 90 -20.17 16.95 3.51
CA ALA A 90 -20.03 18.16 2.71
C ALA A 90 -19.40 19.30 3.55
N VAL A 91 -18.52 20.09 2.92
CA VAL A 91 -17.84 21.19 3.60
C VAL A 91 -18.79 22.39 3.71
N PRO A 92 -19.09 22.89 4.93
CA PRO A 92 -19.97 24.06 5.07
C PRO A 92 -19.40 25.29 4.38
N ALA A 93 -20.26 26.09 3.72
CA ALA A 93 -19.83 27.26 2.95
C ALA A 93 -18.95 28.24 3.75
N GLY A 94 -19.29 28.51 5.01
CA GLY A 94 -18.48 29.40 5.86
C GLY A 94 -17.07 28.86 6.18
N ILE A 95 -16.88 27.53 6.18
CA ILE A 95 -15.56 26.92 6.29
C ILE A 95 -14.84 27.01 4.94
N ARG A 96 -15.53 26.64 3.85
CA ARG A 96 -14.99 26.72 2.49
C ARG A 96 -14.44 28.11 2.16
N ASP A 97 -15.22 29.15 2.45
CA ASP A 97 -14.85 30.55 2.20
C ASP A 97 -13.67 31.04 3.06
N SER A 98 -13.34 30.33 4.14
CA SER A 98 -12.21 30.64 5.02
C SER A 98 -10.90 29.97 4.61
N LEU A 99 -10.95 29.00 3.70
CA LEU A 99 -9.79 28.27 3.19
C LEU A 99 -9.07 29.06 2.09
N SER A 100 -7.79 28.76 1.90
CA SER A 100 -7.01 29.25 0.76
C SER A 100 -7.66 28.83 -0.57
N PRO A 101 -7.47 29.59 -1.68
CA PRO A 101 -7.96 29.19 -3.00
C PRO A 101 -7.52 27.77 -3.39
N GLU A 102 -6.29 27.40 -3.03
CA GLU A 102 -5.73 26.09 -3.28
C GLU A 102 -6.41 24.99 -2.42
N SER A 103 -6.68 25.25 -1.13
CA SER A 103 -7.49 24.33 -0.32
C SER A 103 -8.94 24.22 -0.81
N GLN A 104 -9.50 25.27 -1.44
CA GLN A 104 -10.84 25.20 -2.04
C GLN A 104 -10.88 24.27 -3.27
N SER A 105 -9.77 24.15 -4.02
CA SER A 105 -9.62 23.14 -5.09
C SER A 105 -9.77 21.72 -4.53
N LEU A 106 -9.13 21.43 -3.41
CA LEU A 106 -9.26 20.14 -2.72
C LEU A 106 -10.69 19.89 -2.21
N VAL A 107 -11.36 20.92 -1.68
CA VAL A 107 -12.79 20.82 -1.30
C VAL A 107 -13.67 20.50 -2.51
N ALA A 108 -13.41 21.13 -3.66
CA ALA A 108 -14.16 20.85 -4.89
C ALA A 108 -13.99 19.40 -5.34
N VAL A 109 -12.78 18.84 -5.26
CA VAL A 109 -12.52 17.42 -5.52
C VAL A 109 -13.31 16.54 -4.57
N TRP A 110 -13.22 16.80 -3.25
CA TRP A 110 -13.95 16.03 -2.23
C TRP A 110 -15.46 16.01 -2.48
N GLU A 111 -16.06 17.17 -2.75
CA GLU A 111 -17.48 17.28 -3.03
C GLU A 111 -17.86 16.56 -4.33
N ALA A 112 -17.01 16.63 -5.35
CA ALA A 112 -17.23 15.94 -6.62
C ALA A 112 -17.12 14.42 -6.53
N LEU A 113 -16.30 13.89 -5.61
CA LEU A 113 -16.21 12.45 -5.33
C LEU A 113 -17.44 11.93 -4.57
N GLY A 114 -18.02 12.75 -3.70
CA GLY A 114 -19.26 12.43 -2.98
C GLY A 114 -20.54 12.66 -3.80
N ALA A 115 -20.46 13.38 -4.91
CA ALA A 115 -21.61 13.70 -5.74
C ALA A 115 -22.01 12.50 -6.63
N PRO A 116 -23.32 12.20 -6.77
CA PRO A 116 -23.77 11.28 -7.80
C PRO A 116 -23.43 11.89 -9.16
N VAL A 117 -22.79 11.10 -10.01
CA VAL A 117 -22.46 11.54 -11.36
C VAL A 117 -23.62 11.17 -12.28
N ASP A 118 -24.29 12.19 -12.82
CA ASP A 118 -25.30 12.03 -13.87
C ASP A 118 -24.60 12.06 -15.21
N TYR A 119 -24.74 10.99 -15.98
CA TYR A 119 -24.00 10.86 -17.22
C TYR A 119 -24.99 10.66 -18.38
N ASP A 120 -25.06 11.63 -19.28
CA ASP A 120 -25.81 11.49 -20.52
C ASP A 120 -25.25 10.32 -21.36
N VAL A 121 -26.14 9.48 -21.90
CA VAL A 121 -25.72 8.26 -22.62
C VAL A 121 -25.32 8.65 -24.04
N VAL A 122 -24.02 8.73 -24.30
CA VAL A 122 -23.46 8.59 -25.64
C VAL A 122 -22.44 7.45 -25.58
N ASP A 123 -22.72 6.37 -26.30
CA ASP A 123 -21.77 5.27 -26.45
C ASP A 123 -20.79 5.65 -27.57
N ILE A 124 -19.60 6.08 -27.18
CA ILE A 124 -18.56 6.54 -28.09
C ILE A 124 -17.41 5.56 -27.98
N GLN A 125 -17.01 5.00 -29.11
CA GLN A 125 -15.88 4.08 -29.14
C GLN A 125 -14.56 4.86 -29.00
N PRO A 126 -13.54 4.28 -28.34
CA PRO A 126 -12.19 4.83 -28.34
C PRO A 126 -11.61 5.02 -29.76
N PRO A 127 -10.54 5.82 -29.94
CA PRO A 127 -9.80 5.87 -31.20
C PRO A 127 -9.29 4.48 -31.59
N GLU A 128 -9.16 4.19 -32.89
CA GLU A 128 -8.52 2.94 -33.32
C GLU A 128 -7.02 2.96 -32.95
N ASN A 129 -6.55 1.97 -32.20
CA ASN A 129 -5.14 1.82 -31.80
C ASN A 129 -4.63 3.03 -30.97
N ASP A 130 -5.35 3.35 -29.90
CA ASP A 130 -4.98 4.33 -28.87
C ASP A 130 -3.89 3.82 -27.90
N VAL A 131 -3.60 2.52 -27.91
CA VAL A 131 -2.39 1.95 -27.29
C VAL A 131 -1.15 2.07 -28.19
N LEU A 132 -0.14 2.80 -27.73
CA LEU A 132 1.13 3.03 -28.44
C LEU A 132 2.30 2.30 -27.80
N LEU A 133 3.30 1.95 -28.63
CA LEU A 133 4.58 1.41 -28.18
C LEU A 133 5.65 2.52 -28.17
N ALA A 134 6.35 2.67 -27.06
CA ALA A 134 7.43 3.65 -26.95
C ALA A 134 8.61 3.25 -27.84
N THR A 135 8.97 4.13 -28.79
CA THR A 135 9.98 3.85 -29.83
C THR A 135 11.42 3.92 -29.33
N ASP A 136 11.63 4.44 -28.12
CA ASP A 136 12.93 4.57 -27.47
C ASP A 136 13.14 3.52 -26.35
N GLN A 137 12.31 2.46 -26.32
CA GLN A 137 12.57 1.30 -25.46
C GLN A 137 13.83 0.58 -26.01
N PRO A 138 14.92 0.48 -25.23
CA PRO A 138 16.06 -0.34 -25.62
C PRO A 138 15.63 -1.81 -25.70
N GLU A 139 16.20 -2.59 -26.62
CA GLU A 139 16.25 -4.03 -26.40
C GLU A 139 16.99 -4.22 -25.07
N LEU A 140 16.30 -4.72 -24.03
CA LEU A 140 16.80 -4.87 -22.65
C LEU A 140 17.97 -5.88 -22.54
N GLY A 141 18.61 -6.23 -23.65
CA GLY A 141 19.82 -7.02 -23.74
C GLY A 141 21.09 -6.18 -23.86
N GLY A 142 21.78 -5.96 -22.75
CA GLY A 142 23.26 -5.92 -22.75
C GLY A 142 23.97 -4.56 -22.73
N GLN A 143 23.29 -3.42 -22.59
CA GLN A 143 23.96 -2.16 -22.18
C GLN A 143 23.46 -1.73 -20.81
N ALA A 144 24.37 -1.24 -19.96
CA ALA A 144 24.10 -0.76 -18.61
C ALA A 144 23.23 0.51 -18.65
N LEU A 145 21.94 0.32 -18.91
CA LEU A 145 20.89 1.30 -18.71
C LEU A 145 20.33 1.06 -17.31
N ASP A 146 20.03 2.14 -16.60
CA ASP A 146 19.31 2.09 -15.32
C ASP A 146 17.90 1.55 -15.58
N PRO A 147 17.59 0.28 -15.22
CA PRO A 147 16.30 -0.33 -15.54
C PRO A 147 15.14 0.42 -14.91
N SER A 148 15.39 1.10 -13.78
CA SER A 148 14.40 1.90 -13.05
C SER A 148 13.86 3.09 -13.84
N LEU A 149 14.55 3.51 -14.92
CA LEU A 149 14.06 4.55 -15.82
C LEU A 149 12.94 4.04 -16.74
N TYR A 150 12.95 2.74 -17.08
CA TYR A 150 11.98 2.12 -17.99
C TYR A 150 10.93 1.28 -17.27
N GLN A 151 11.12 1.03 -15.97
CA GLN A 151 10.15 0.39 -15.08
C GLN A 151 9.45 1.46 -14.21
N GLN A 152 8.44 2.12 -14.77
CA GLN A 152 7.72 3.23 -14.11
C GLN A 152 6.26 2.91 -13.77
N SER A 153 5.71 1.83 -14.33
CA SER A 153 4.32 1.39 -14.13
C SER A 153 4.16 -0.09 -14.53
N GLU A 154 4.86 -0.98 -13.83
CA GLU A 154 4.85 -2.42 -14.15
C GLU A 154 3.53 -3.09 -13.74
N PHE A 155 2.98 -2.70 -12.60
CA PHE A 155 1.70 -3.18 -12.07
C PHE A 155 1.06 -2.13 -11.17
N MET A 156 -0.27 -2.13 -11.07
CA MET A 156 -1.06 -1.08 -10.41
C MET A 156 -1.26 -1.42 -8.93
N ILE A 157 -0.18 -1.51 -8.15
CA ILE A 157 -0.21 -1.80 -6.70
C ILE A 157 0.67 -0.79 -5.98
N GLY A 158 0.23 -0.30 -4.83
CA GLY A 158 1.01 0.63 -4.00
C GLY A 158 0.78 2.10 -4.35
N LYS A 159 1.79 2.93 -4.10
CA LYS A 159 1.73 4.38 -4.24
C LYS A 159 2.10 4.81 -5.66
N VAL A 160 1.23 5.59 -6.29
CA VAL A 160 1.38 6.04 -7.69
C VAL A 160 1.44 7.57 -7.73
N ALA A 161 2.54 8.10 -8.25
CA ALA A 161 2.66 9.52 -8.53
C ALA A 161 2.08 9.87 -9.91
N VAL A 162 1.21 10.88 -9.95
CA VAL A 162 0.53 11.34 -11.17
C VAL A 162 0.91 12.79 -11.43
N SER A 163 1.66 13.03 -12.50
CA SER A 163 1.95 14.40 -12.95
C SER A 163 0.87 14.86 -13.93
N LEU A 164 0.04 15.81 -13.54
CA LEU A 164 -0.98 16.37 -14.43
C LEU A 164 -0.47 17.67 -15.06
N VAL A 165 -0.24 17.63 -16.37
CA VAL A 165 0.33 18.73 -17.14
C VAL A 165 -0.70 19.26 -18.14
N LEU A 166 -1.12 20.51 -17.95
CA LEU A 166 -1.90 21.23 -18.95
C LEU A 166 -0.92 22.06 -19.79
N VAL A 167 -1.12 22.06 -21.10
CA VAL A 167 -0.34 22.88 -22.04
C VAL A 167 -1.21 23.95 -22.64
N ASP A 168 -0.59 25.08 -23.00
CA ASP A 168 -1.28 26.24 -23.53
C ASP A 168 -0.47 26.89 -24.65
N SER A 169 -1.11 27.27 -25.75
CA SER A 169 -0.41 27.82 -26.90
C SER A 169 0.01 29.27 -26.64
N SER A 170 1.30 29.54 -26.80
CA SER A 170 1.85 30.89 -26.70
C SER A 170 1.64 31.73 -27.96
N GLY A 171 1.13 31.14 -29.04
CA GLY A 171 0.96 31.83 -30.32
C GLY A 171 2.27 32.02 -31.12
N ALA A 172 3.38 31.39 -30.69
CA ALA A 172 4.71 31.66 -31.23
C ALA A 172 4.97 31.00 -32.60
N VAL A 173 4.45 29.78 -32.81
CA VAL A 173 4.54 29.04 -34.07
C VAL A 173 3.16 28.89 -34.71
N ASP A 174 2.20 28.33 -33.98
CA ASP A 174 0.80 28.26 -34.41
C ASP A 174 0.00 29.39 -33.76
N ALA A 175 -1.12 29.78 -34.37
CA ALA A 175 -2.01 30.76 -33.74
C ALA A 175 -2.63 30.14 -32.49
N ASN A 176 -2.58 30.85 -31.36
CA ASN A 176 -3.34 30.44 -30.18
C ASN A 176 -4.84 30.47 -30.53
N ALA A 177 -5.49 29.32 -30.37
CA ALA A 177 -6.92 29.12 -30.57
C ALA A 177 -7.65 28.70 -29.30
N GLU A 178 -6.93 28.18 -28.30
CA GLU A 178 -7.46 27.64 -27.05
C GLU A 178 -6.76 28.28 -25.85
N ASP A 179 -7.53 28.66 -24.82
CA ASP A 179 -7.01 29.33 -23.61
C ASP A 179 -7.71 28.79 -22.36
N TRP A 180 -6.97 28.16 -21.44
CA TRP A 180 -7.54 27.58 -20.21
C TRP A 180 -8.20 28.62 -19.29
N SER A 181 -9.35 28.28 -18.72
CA SER A 181 -9.90 28.99 -17.55
C SER A 181 -9.64 28.22 -16.25
N PRO A 182 -9.57 28.90 -15.08
CA PRO A 182 -9.41 28.23 -13.79
C PRO A 182 -10.49 27.17 -13.51
N GLU A 183 -11.73 27.40 -13.95
CA GLU A 183 -12.82 26.44 -13.77
C GLU A 183 -12.56 25.16 -14.56
N ARG A 184 -12.06 25.27 -15.81
CA ARG A 184 -11.74 24.12 -16.65
C ARG A 184 -10.51 23.37 -16.16
N GLN A 185 -9.50 24.08 -15.64
CA GLN A 185 -8.34 23.46 -14.97
C GLN A 185 -8.78 22.62 -13.77
N GLN A 186 -9.66 23.18 -12.92
CA GLN A 186 -10.22 22.46 -11.78
C GLN A 186 -11.06 21.26 -12.21
N HIS A 187 -11.84 21.40 -13.28
CA HIS A 187 -12.66 20.32 -13.83
C HIS A 187 -11.81 19.14 -14.28
N VAL A 188 -10.77 19.39 -15.09
CA VAL A 188 -9.81 18.35 -15.52
C VAL A 188 -9.20 17.65 -14.32
N PHE A 189 -8.73 18.41 -13.33
CA PHE A 189 -8.13 17.82 -12.14
C PHE A 189 -9.12 16.91 -11.38
N THR A 190 -10.38 17.33 -11.27
CA THR A 190 -11.45 16.59 -10.61
C THR A 190 -11.74 15.26 -11.33
N GLU A 191 -11.78 15.27 -12.66
CA GLU A 191 -11.99 14.08 -13.48
C GLU A 191 -10.81 13.10 -13.40
N VAL A 192 -9.58 13.61 -13.34
CA VAL A 192 -8.39 12.76 -13.09
C VAL A 192 -8.47 12.09 -11.72
N VAL A 193 -8.85 12.82 -10.67
CA VAL A 193 -9.03 12.22 -9.35
C VAL A 193 -10.14 11.15 -9.39
N ARG A 194 -11.29 11.43 -10.01
CA ARG A 194 -12.38 10.45 -10.20
C ARG A 194 -11.91 9.16 -10.89
N ALA A 195 -11.12 9.27 -11.96
CA ALA A 195 -10.56 8.11 -12.65
C ALA A 195 -9.64 7.27 -11.76
N THR A 196 -8.80 7.91 -10.94
CA THR A 196 -7.94 7.20 -10.00
C THR A 196 -8.72 6.59 -8.83
N SER A 197 -9.73 7.28 -8.29
CA SER A 197 -10.65 6.74 -7.28
C SER A 197 -11.47 5.57 -7.82
N TRP A 198 -11.80 5.59 -9.12
CA TRP A 198 -12.37 4.46 -9.83
C TRP A 198 -11.44 3.26 -9.63
N TRP A 199 -10.20 3.29 -10.13
CA TRP A 199 -9.26 2.17 -9.98
C TRP A 199 -9.09 1.72 -8.52
N GLN A 200 -8.91 2.65 -7.57
CA GLN A 200 -8.76 2.35 -6.14
C GLN A 200 -9.90 1.50 -5.56
N ALA A 201 -11.14 1.72 -6.00
CA ALA A 201 -12.30 1.02 -5.48
C ALA A 201 -12.50 -0.41 -6.05
N ARG A 202 -11.69 -0.87 -7.01
CA ARG A 202 -11.87 -2.18 -7.67
C ARG A 202 -11.16 -3.31 -6.94
N GLN A 203 -10.00 -3.02 -6.37
CA GLN A 203 -9.15 -4.04 -5.76
C GLN A 203 -8.56 -3.57 -4.43
N PRO A 204 -9.25 -3.79 -3.30
CA PRO A 204 -8.74 -3.43 -1.97
C PRO A 204 -7.41 -4.11 -1.59
N GLN A 205 -7.09 -5.28 -2.18
CA GLN A 205 -5.81 -5.98 -1.98
C GLN A 205 -4.64 -5.28 -2.69
N ALA A 206 -4.92 -4.36 -3.61
CA ALA A 206 -3.96 -3.43 -4.16
C ALA A 206 -4.11 -2.10 -3.40
N PRO A 207 -3.35 -1.84 -2.31
CA PRO A 207 -3.52 -0.66 -1.48
C PRO A 207 -3.06 0.60 -2.23
N LEU A 208 -3.88 1.06 -3.18
CA LEU A 208 -3.57 2.18 -4.04
C LEU A 208 -3.62 3.49 -3.26
N GLU A 209 -2.55 4.27 -3.37
CA GLU A 209 -2.45 5.66 -2.94
C GLU A 209 -2.04 6.49 -4.16
N PHE A 210 -2.75 7.59 -4.43
CA PHE A 210 -2.39 8.51 -5.52
C PHE A 210 -1.83 9.81 -4.98
N VAL A 211 -0.65 10.21 -5.45
CA VAL A 211 -0.03 11.51 -5.10
C VAL A 211 0.08 12.38 -6.36
N TYR A 212 -0.54 13.55 -6.33
CA TYR A 212 -0.62 14.41 -7.51
C TYR A 212 0.49 15.46 -7.53
N GLN A 213 1.18 15.57 -8.66
CA GLN A 213 2.11 16.65 -8.92
C GLN A 213 1.42 17.70 -9.80
N ASP A 214 1.29 18.92 -9.27
CA ASP A 214 0.59 20.02 -9.94
C ASP A 214 1.44 20.68 -11.02
N HIS A 215 0.97 20.56 -12.26
CA HIS A 215 1.34 21.39 -13.41
C HIS A 215 0.09 21.82 -14.20
N PHE A 216 -1.06 21.94 -13.52
CA PHE A 216 -2.36 22.26 -14.11
C PHE A 216 -2.90 23.63 -13.68
N THR A 217 -2.55 24.11 -12.48
CA THR A 217 -2.94 25.44 -12.00
C THR A 217 -2.30 26.58 -12.81
N ARG A 218 -1.16 26.27 -13.45
CA ARG A 218 -0.44 27.16 -14.35
C ARG A 218 -0.05 26.38 -15.59
N PRO A 219 -0.92 26.30 -16.62
CA PRO A 219 -0.64 25.61 -17.86
C PRO A 219 0.71 26.05 -18.46
N LEU A 220 1.44 25.09 -19.01
CA LEU A 220 2.77 25.32 -19.55
C LEU A 220 2.68 25.95 -20.95
N PRO A 221 3.25 27.14 -21.18
CA PRO A 221 3.19 27.80 -22.48
C PRO A 221 4.08 27.07 -23.50
N VAL A 222 3.50 26.52 -24.56
CA VAL A 222 4.20 25.87 -25.67
C VAL A 222 4.08 26.71 -26.95
N SER A 223 4.96 26.54 -27.91
CA SER A 223 4.99 27.34 -29.15
C SER A 223 3.87 26.97 -30.13
N TYR A 224 3.36 25.75 -30.01
CA TYR A 224 2.39 25.13 -30.92
C TYR A 224 0.99 25.14 -30.31
N GLU A 225 -0.03 25.07 -31.16
CA GLU A 225 -1.42 24.82 -30.78
C GLU A 225 -1.65 23.31 -30.91
N PRO A 226 -1.59 22.53 -29.82
CA PRO A 226 -1.47 21.07 -29.93
C PRO A 226 -2.66 20.42 -30.63
N ILE A 227 -3.88 20.94 -30.41
CA ILE A 227 -5.10 20.37 -31.00
C ILE A 227 -5.14 20.53 -32.53
N SER A 228 -4.50 21.58 -33.07
CA SER A 228 -4.43 21.83 -34.51
C SER A 228 -3.28 21.08 -35.19
N ARG A 229 -2.80 19.98 -34.59
CA ARG A 229 -1.71 19.15 -35.10
C ARG A 229 -2.12 17.67 -35.04
N PRO A 230 -1.53 16.79 -35.85
CA PRO A 230 -1.72 15.34 -35.70
C PRO A 230 -1.02 14.86 -34.42
N HIS A 231 -1.52 13.81 -33.77
CA HIS A 231 -0.90 13.24 -32.57
C HIS A 231 0.56 12.81 -32.81
N SER A 232 0.88 12.40 -34.04
CA SER A 232 2.24 12.01 -34.45
C SER A 232 3.29 13.14 -34.38
N GLU A 233 2.86 14.39 -34.17
CA GLU A 233 3.71 15.56 -33.93
C GLU A 233 3.80 15.96 -32.44
N ASP A 234 3.27 15.16 -31.51
CA ASP A 234 3.25 15.46 -30.06
C ASP A 234 4.62 15.79 -29.45
N ARG A 235 5.66 15.17 -29.99
CA ARG A 235 7.07 15.43 -29.66
C ARG A 235 7.44 16.91 -29.70
N LEU A 236 6.76 17.73 -30.50
CA LEU A 236 7.07 19.16 -30.65
C LEU A 236 6.78 19.92 -29.36
N TRP A 237 5.55 19.82 -28.84
CA TRP A 237 5.11 20.56 -27.66
C TRP A 237 5.44 19.81 -26.36
N ILE A 238 5.48 18.47 -26.34
CA ILE A 238 5.91 17.70 -25.15
C ILE A 238 7.38 18.00 -24.81
N SER A 239 8.25 18.14 -25.82
CA SER A 239 9.65 18.52 -25.60
C SER A 239 9.78 19.90 -24.95
N GLU A 240 8.93 20.86 -25.34
CA GLU A 240 8.93 22.20 -24.74
C GLU A 240 8.35 22.21 -23.32
N ALA A 241 7.27 21.46 -23.09
CA ALA A 241 6.67 21.29 -21.77
C ALA A 241 7.67 20.67 -20.77
N THR A 242 8.27 19.54 -21.11
CA THR A 242 9.28 18.87 -20.26
C THR A 242 10.52 19.74 -20.05
N GLN A 243 10.97 20.48 -21.07
CA GLN A 243 12.08 21.42 -20.94
C GLN A 243 11.78 22.55 -19.93
N GLN A 244 10.56 23.09 -19.92
CA GLN A 244 10.15 24.10 -18.95
C GLN A 244 10.10 23.57 -17.51
N LEU A 245 9.77 22.29 -17.35
CA LEU A 245 9.85 21.58 -16.08
C LEU A 245 11.29 21.21 -15.69
N GLY A 246 12.30 21.53 -16.52
CA GLY A 246 13.72 21.29 -16.26
C GLY A 246 14.25 19.97 -16.82
N PHE A 247 13.44 19.21 -17.53
CA PHE A 247 13.79 17.89 -18.08
C PHE A 247 14.01 17.99 -19.58
N ARG A 248 15.26 18.28 -19.97
CA ARG A 248 15.63 18.36 -21.39
C ARG A 248 16.30 17.07 -21.85
N HIS A 249 15.79 16.48 -22.93
CA HIS A 249 16.41 15.34 -23.59
C HIS A 249 16.11 15.35 -25.10
N SER A 250 16.88 14.59 -25.90
CA SER A 250 16.65 14.46 -27.35
C SER A 250 15.43 13.60 -27.69
N SER A 251 15.08 12.67 -26.81
CA SER A 251 13.83 11.91 -26.80
C SER A 251 12.88 12.52 -25.77
N TYR A 252 11.70 12.97 -26.21
CA TYR A 252 10.61 13.48 -25.38
C TYR A 252 10.01 12.38 -24.46
N LEU A 253 10.00 11.12 -24.91
CA LEU A 253 9.64 9.97 -24.08
C LEU A 253 10.61 9.81 -22.91
N THR A 254 11.91 9.85 -23.17
CA THR A 254 12.93 9.83 -22.11
C THR A 254 12.88 11.08 -21.22
N ALA A 255 12.59 12.26 -21.77
CA ALA A 255 12.39 13.48 -20.98
C ALA A 255 11.25 13.31 -19.98
N THR A 256 10.12 12.75 -20.41
CA THR A 256 9.00 12.42 -19.53
C THR A 256 9.35 11.33 -18.52
N ARG A 257 10.14 10.31 -18.88
CA ARG A 257 10.66 9.34 -17.89
C ARG A 257 11.51 9.99 -16.81
N LEU A 258 12.35 10.97 -17.17
CA LEU A 258 13.15 11.71 -16.20
C LEU A 258 12.28 12.56 -15.26
N LEU A 259 11.22 13.19 -15.78
CA LEU A 259 10.20 13.85 -14.98
C LEU A 259 9.54 12.85 -14.01
N ASN A 260 9.00 11.75 -14.52
CA ASN A 260 8.35 10.71 -13.72
C ASN A 260 9.27 10.17 -12.63
N ARG A 261 10.55 9.91 -12.95
CA ARG A 261 11.54 9.47 -11.95
C ARG A 261 11.74 10.51 -10.85
N ALA A 262 11.94 11.77 -11.22
CA ALA A 262 12.15 12.83 -10.24
C ALA A 262 10.94 12.99 -9.31
N VAL A 263 9.72 12.87 -9.85
CA VAL A 263 8.49 12.92 -9.05
C VAL A 263 8.35 11.66 -8.21
N ARG A 264 8.61 10.47 -8.77
CA ARG A 264 8.59 9.19 -8.03
C ARG A 264 9.51 9.26 -6.81
N ASP A 265 10.75 9.68 -7.01
CA ASP A 265 11.77 9.77 -5.96
C ASP A 265 11.37 10.84 -4.92
N ALA A 266 10.93 12.03 -5.37
CA ALA A 266 10.52 13.12 -4.48
C ALA A 266 9.26 12.81 -3.64
N ARG A 267 8.41 11.88 -4.12
CA ARG A 267 7.18 11.48 -3.42
C ARG A 267 7.29 10.11 -2.75
N GLN A 268 8.43 9.44 -2.85
CA GLN A 268 8.62 8.06 -2.40
C GLN A 268 7.48 7.17 -2.90
N ALA A 269 7.17 7.28 -4.19
CA ALA A 269 6.14 6.47 -4.84
C ALA A 269 6.76 5.22 -5.46
N ASP A 270 5.95 4.17 -5.62
CA ASP A 270 6.34 2.93 -6.30
C ASP A 270 6.35 3.13 -7.81
N TRP A 271 5.33 3.85 -8.30
CA TRP A 271 5.09 4.09 -9.72
C TRP A 271 4.93 5.57 -10.02
N ALA A 272 5.17 5.95 -11.27
CA ALA A 272 4.92 7.31 -11.72
C ALA A 272 4.59 7.37 -13.20
N PHE A 273 3.61 8.21 -13.56
CA PHE A 273 3.30 8.54 -14.94
C PHE A 273 2.86 9.99 -15.08
N THR A 274 2.84 10.47 -16.32
CA THR A 274 2.39 11.83 -16.67
C THR A 274 1.11 11.77 -17.49
N ILE A 275 0.21 12.71 -17.26
CA ILE A 275 -0.98 12.96 -18.07
C ILE A 275 -0.79 14.33 -18.72
N TYR A 276 -0.74 14.38 -20.04
CA TYR A 276 -0.81 15.65 -20.77
C TYR A 276 -2.25 15.91 -21.20
N VAL A 277 -2.75 17.11 -20.92
CA VAL A 277 -4.09 17.52 -21.33
C VAL A 277 -3.99 18.67 -22.31
N VAL A 278 -4.59 18.46 -23.47
CA VAL A 278 -4.66 19.44 -24.57
C VAL A 278 -6.02 20.12 -24.53
N ASP A 279 -6.04 21.45 -24.53
CA ASP A 279 -7.29 22.19 -24.66
C ASP A 279 -7.88 21.98 -26.06
N SER A 280 -9.19 21.80 -26.12
CA SER A 280 -9.93 21.52 -27.36
C SER A 280 -11.32 22.14 -27.34
N LEU A 281 -11.58 23.10 -26.44
CA LEU A 281 -12.92 23.65 -26.22
C LEU A 281 -13.52 24.29 -27.47
N ASN A 282 -12.70 24.99 -28.25
CA ASN A 282 -13.10 25.66 -29.48
C ASN A 282 -12.92 24.78 -30.72
N ASP A 283 -12.36 23.58 -30.55
CA ASP A 283 -12.27 22.57 -31.60
C ASP A 283 -13.62 21.83 -31.81
N ALA A 284 -14.00 21.66 -33.07
CA ALA A 284 -15.36 21.27 -33.43
C ALA A 284 -15.67 19.80 -33.15
N ASP A 285 -14.66 18.93 -33.22
CA ASP A 285 -14.80 17.49 -32.99
C ASP A 285 -13.96 16.97 -31.81
N ASN A 286 -13.24 17.87 -31.12
CA ASN A 286 -12.39 17.62 -29.96
C ASN A 286 -11.27 16.60 -30.23
N ARG A 287 -10.70 16.65 -31.43
CA ARG A 287 -9.67 15.71 -31.91
C ARG A 287 -8.45 16.45 -32.44
N PHE A 288 -7.30 15.78 -32.38
CA PHE A 288 -6.14 16.09 -33.20
C PHE A 288 -6.48 15.97 -34.69
N GLU A 289 -5.68 16.57 -35.57
CA GLU A 289 -5.94 16.58 -37.02
C GLU A 289 -6.02 15.18 -37.66
N ASP A 290 -5.42 14.17 -37.03
CA ASP A 290 -5.46 12.78 -37.47
C ASP A 290 -6.51 11.92 -36.75
N GLY A 291 -7.41 12.55 -35.99
CA GLY A 291 -8.60 11.94 -35.42
C GLY A 291 -8.42 11.33 -34.03
N TYR A 292 -7.20 11.34 -33.47
CA TYR A 292 -6.98 10.96 -32.08
C TYR A 292 -7.59 11.98 -31.11
N PHE A 293 -8.01 11.53 -29.94
CA PHE A 293 -8.43 12.42 -28.84
C PHE A 293 -7.92 11.94 -27.48
N ALA A 294 -7.53 10.67 -27.38
CA ALA A 294 -6.84 10.08 -26.26
C ALA A 294 -5.87 9.02 -26.78
N TYR A 295 -4.75 8.81 -26.07
CA TYR A 295 -3.83 7.72 -26.34
C TYR A 295 -2.84 7.55 -25.18
N SER A 296 -2.31 6.34 -25.05
CA SER A 296 -1.37 5.98 -23.99
C SER A 296 -0.21 5.16 -24.51
N TYR A 297 0.97 5.37 -23.93
CA TYR A 297 2.06 4.42 -24.10
C TYR A 297 1.89 3.25 -23.12
N ILE A 298 1.86 2.03 -23.63
CA ILE A 298 1.76 0.84 -22.78
C ILE A 298 2.98 0.75 -21.84
N HIS A 299 2.74 0.51 -20.55
CA HIS A 299 3.76 0.61 -19.49
C HIS A 299 4.39 2.01 -19.35
N GLY A 300 3.63 3.05 -19.72
CA GLY A 300 4.05 4.44 -19.65
C GLY A 300 5.03 4.85 -20.77
N PRO A 301 5.57 6.07 -20.73
CA PRO A 301 5.67 6.93 -19.54
C PRO A 301 4.53 7.93 -19.36
N TYR A 302 3.64 8.07 -20.35
CA TYR A 302 2.53 9.03 -20.26
C TYR A 302 1.34 8.63 -21.13
N MET A 303 0.24 9.35 -20.90
CA MET A 303 -0.94 9.40 -21.76
C MET A 303 -1.27 10.86 -22.12
N VAL A 304 -2.05 11.01 -23.19
CA VAL A 304 -2.56 12.31 -23.65
C VAL A 304 -4.07 12.21 -23.78
N VAL A 305 -4.78 13.25 -23.35
CA VAL A 305 -6.23 13.39 -23.54
C VAL A 305 -6.56 14.82 -23.99
N THR A 306 -7.53 14.98 -24.89
CA THR A 306 -8.09 16.30 -25.21
C THR A 306 -9.16 16.69 -24.20
N TYR A 307 -9.42 17.99 -24.03
CA TYR A 307 -10.38 18.46 -23.04
C TYR A 307 -11.80 17.92 -23.27
N GLY A 308 -12.28 17.95 -24.51
CA GLY A 308 -13.64 17.51 -24.85
C GLY A 308 -13.78 16.05 -25.30
N ASN A 309 -12.67 15.32 -25.47
CA ASN A 309 -12.65 13.87 -25.67
C ASN A 309 -13.62 13.33 -26.75
N ASN A 310 -13.59 13.91 -27.95
CA ASN A 310 -14.43 13.45 -29.09
C ASN A 310 -15.90 13.12 -28.74
N GLY A 311 -16.60 14.08 -28.14
CA GLY A 311 -18.03 13.93 -27.82
C GLY A 311 -18.34 13.19 -26.52
N TYR A 312 -17.35 12.60 -25.84
CA TYR A 312 -17.51 12.23 -24.42
C TYR A 312 -17.83 13.48 -23.60
N GLY A 313 -17.21 14.60 -23.97
CA GLY A 313 -17.30 15.85 -23.23
C GLY A 313 -16.42 15.83 -21.98
N PRO A 314 -16.11 17.02 -21.44
CA PRO A 314 -15.25 17.15 -20.27
C PRO A 314 -15.85 16.47 -19.02
N GLU A 315 -17.17 16.33 -18.96
CA GLU A 315 -17.90 15.69 -17.85
C GLU A 315 -17.67 14.17 -17.74
N ASN A 316 -17.15 13.55 -18.81
CA ASN A 316 -16.91 12.11 -18.88
C ASN A 316 -15.41 11.78 -19.01
N MET A 317 -14.52 12.77 -18.83
CA MET A 317 -13.08 12.59 -18.97
C MET A 317 -12.56 11.48 -18.05
N ALA A 318 -13.14 11.29 -16.86
CA ALA A 318 -12.71 10.24 -15.95
C ALA A 318 -12.85 8.83 -16.55
N ALA A 319 -13.81 8.58 -17.44
CA ALA A 319 -13.96 7.30 -18.13
C ALA A 319 -12.81 7.05 -19.11
N VAL A 320 -12.44 8.08 -19.89
CA VAL A 320 -11.32 8.02 -20.83
C VAL A 320 -10.01 7.87 -20.07
N VAL A 321 -9.77 8.71 -19.06
CA VAL A 321 -8.57 8.64 -18.20
C VAL A 321 -8.45 7.27 -17.51
N ALA A 322 -9.56 6.66 -17.07
CA ALA A 322 -9.53 5.33 -16.46
C ALA A 322 -9.16 4.23 -17.47
N HIS A 323 -9.64 4.32 -18.71
CA HIS A 323 -9.26 3.42 -19.81
C HIS A 323 -7.78 3.56 -20.15
N GLU A 324 -7.32 4.78 -20.41
CA GLU A 324 -5.92 5.11 -20.74
C GLU A 324 -4.95 4.69 -19.63
N MET A 325 -5.34 4.90 -18.37
CA MET A 325 -4.56 4.44 -17.22
C MET A 325 -4.42 2.90 -17.18
N GLY A 326 -5.37 2.14 -17.75
CA GLY A 326 -5.20 0.70 -17.94
C GLY A 326 -3.97 0.37 -18.78
N HIS A 327 -3.77 1.07 -19.90
CA HIS A 327 -2.58 0.91 -20.75
C HIS A 327 -1.30 1.33 -20.05
N ILE A 328 -1.32 2.41 -19.25
CA ILE A 328 -0.17 2.82 -18.44
C ILE A 328 0.35 1.66 -17.59
N PHE A 329 -0.54 0.77 -17.11
CA PHE A 329 -0.17 -0.41 -16.32
C PHE A 329 -0.23 -1.72 -17.10
N GLY A 330 -0.26 -1.66 -18.43
CA GLY A 330 -0.06 -2.82 -19.30
C GLY A 330 -1.32 -3.57 -19.73
N ALA A 331 -2.52 -3.09 -19.41
CA ALA A 331 -3.73 -3.64 -19.99
C ALA A 331 -3.82 -3.34 -21.50
N MET A 332 -4.31 -4.29 -22.27
CA MET A 332 -4.54 -4.12 -23.71
C MET A 332 -6.00 -3.78 -23.98
N ASP A 333 -6.25 -3.18 -25.14
CA ASP A 333 -7.61 -2.98 -25.63
C ASP A 333 -8.36 -4.27 -25.86
N GLU A 334 -9.67 -4.19 -25.71
CA GLU A 334 -10.57 -5.32 -25.90
C GLU A 334 -11.64 -5.05 -26.96
N TYR A 335 -11.85 -3.80 -27.39
CA TYR A 335 -12.83 -3.48 -28.42
C TYR A 335 -12.38 -3.95 -29.81
N ALA A 336 -13.31 -4.37 -30.66
CA ALA A 336 -12.98 -5.06 -31.92
C ALA A 336 -12.11 -4.24 -32.90
N ALA A 337 -12.24 -2.91 -32.89
CA ALA A 337 -11.51 -2.01 -33.78
C ALA A 337 -10.03 -1.80 -33.39
N SER A 338 -9.62 -2.22 -32.18
CA SER A 338 -8.23 -2.12 -31.69
C SER A 338 -7.26 -3.05 -32.43
N GLY A 339 -7.77 -4.08 -33.11
CA GLY A 339 -6.94 -5.14 -33.68
C GLY A 339 -6.29 -6.08 -32.66
N VAL A 340 -6.56 -5.91 -31.36
CA VAL A 340 -6.12 -6.82 -30.31
C VAL A 340 -6.93 -8.13 -30.38
N THR A 341 -6.23 -9.24 -30.20
CA THR A 341 -6.78 -10.60 -30.20
C THR A 341 -6.52 -11.29 -28.88
N SER A 342 -7.21 -12.40 -28.65
CA SER A 342 -7.03 -13.30 -27.51
C SER A 342 -5.61 -13.86 -27.37
N ALA A 343 -4.81 -13.82 -28.44
CA ALA A 343 -3.42 -14.24 -28.46
C ALA A 343 -2.44 -13.16 -27.97
N ASN A 344 -2.85 -11.90 -27.90
CA ASN A 344 -2.00 -10.81 -27.39
C ASN A 344 -1.81 -10.98 -25.88
N ILE A 345 -0.53 -11.08 -25.48
CA ILE A 345 -0.10 -11.23 -24.09
C ILE A 345 0.45 -9.89 -23.61
N SER A 346 0.03 -9.44 -22.42
CA SER A 346 0.46 -8.17 -21.85
C SER A 346 0.52 -8.18 -20.32
N GLY A 347 1.00 -7.07 -19.75
CA GLY A 347 1.13 -6.88 -18.32
C GLY A 347 2.37 -7.58 -17.74
N TYR A 348 2.71 -7.23 -16.49
CA TYR A 348 3.83 -7.85 -15.77
C TYR A 348 3.67 -9.37 -15.60
N LEU A 349 2.43 -9.85 -15.44
CA LEU A 349 2.12 -11.26 -15.27
C LEU A 349 1.99 -12.04 -16.60
N GLY A 350 2.14 -11.36 -17.74
CA GLY A 350 2.05 -11.96 -19.08
C GLY A 350 0.75 -12.69 -19.34
N VAL A 351 -0.37 -11.97 -19.25
CA VAL A 351 -1.72 -12.55 -19.36
C VAL A 351 -2.30 -12.33 -20.76
N PRO A 352 -2.84 -13.38 -21.42
CA PRO A 352 -3.56 -13.23 -22.69
C PRO A 352 -4.83 -12.38 -22.56
N THR A 353 -5.16 -11.63 -23.61
CA THR A 353 -6.35 -10.75 -23.67
C THR A 353 -7.59 -11.55 -24.07
N TYR A 354 -7.94 -12.58 -23.31
CA TYR A 354 -8.99 -13.55 -23.69
C TYR A 354 -10.42 -12.97 -23.70
N ASN A 355 -10.62 -11.70 -23.33
CA ASN A 355 -11.89 -10.97 -23.42
C ASN A 355 -11.99 -10.03 -24.64
N ALA A 356 -11.01 -10.06 -25.55
CA ALA A 356 -11.04 -9.28 -26.79
C ALA A 356 -12.28 -9.59 -27.64
N GLU A 357 -12.97 -8.57 -28.15
CA GLU A 357 -14.18 -8.73 -28.96
C GLU A 357 -13.91 -9.35 -30.34
N ALA A 358 -12.66 -9.29 -30.82
CA ALA A 358 -12.29 -9.83 -32.13
C ALA A 358 -12.39 -11.37 -32.19
N ASP A 359 -11.89 -12.08 -31.17
CA ASP A 359 -11.78 -13.54 -31.13
C ASP A 359 -11.73 -14.13 -29.70
N GLY A 360 -12.03 -13.33 -28.68
CA GLY A 360 -12.01 -13.70 -27.27
C GLY A 360 -12.92 -14.87 -26.91
N GLN A 361 -12.57 -15.56 -25.83
CA GLN A 361 -13.31 -16.71 -25.31
C GLN A 361 -14.38 -16.30 -24.29
N THR A 362 -14.30 -15.06 -23.80
CA THR A 362 -15.24 -14.48 -22.84
C THR A 362 -15.85 -13.19 -23.36
N ASP A 363 -17.04 -12.86 -22.87
CA ASP A 363 -17.73 -11.61 -23.14
C ASP A 363 -18.18 -10.97 -21.81
N VAL A 364 -17.23 -10.32 -21.13
CA VAL A 364 -17.42 -9.68 -19.82
C VAL A 364 -17.22 -8.18 -19.98
N GLY A 365 -18.08 -7.35 -19.38
CA GLY A 365 -17.89 -5.90 -19.39
C GLY A 365 -16.52 -5.51 -18.82
N CYS A 366 -15.81 -4.61 -19.48
CA CYS A 366 -14.46 -4.24 -19.11
C CYS A 366 -14.14 -2.80 -19.51
N ILE A 367 -13.45 -2.05 -18.65
CA ILE A 367 -12.99 -0.69 -18.96
C ILE A 367 -12.14 -0.63 -20.23
N MET A 368 -11.43 -1.71 -20.58
CA MET A 368 -10.62 -1.81 -21.79
C MET A 368 -11.42 -1.99 -23.09
N ARG A 369 -12.77 -2.06 -23.02
CA ARG A 369 -13.63 -1.89 -24.20
C ARG A 369 -13.91 -0.41 -24.51
N GLY A 370 -13.53 0.48 -23.60
CA GLY A 370 -13.87 1.89 -23.66
C GLY A 370 -15.35 2.15 -23.43
N GLY A 371 -15.81 3.32 -23.85
CA GLY A 371 -17.19 3.77 -23.64
C GLY A 371 -17.47 4.15 -22.19
N LEU A 372 -18.68 4.67 -21.97
CA LEU A 372 -19.09 5.17 -20.66
C LEU A 372 -19.63 4.07 -19.74
N GLN A 373 -20.19 3.01 -20.31
CA GLN A 373 -20.87 1.98 -19.54
C GLN A 373 -19.94 1.21 -18.60
N PRO A 374 -18.78 0.69 -19.03
CA PRO A 374 -17.89 -0.03 -18.13
C PRO A 374 -17.40 0.84 -16.97
N TYR A 375 -17.12 2.12 -17.23
CA TYR A 375 -16.75 3.07 -16.19
C TYR A 375 -17.89 3.23 -15.17
N ARG A 376 -19.12 3.53 -15.62
CA ARG A 376 -20.29 3.75 -14.74
C ARG A 376 -20.63 2.54 -13.88
N LEU A 377 -20.54 1.34 -14.46
CA LEU A 377 -20.88 0.09 -13.79
C LEU A 377 -19.73 -0.50 -12.98
N GLY A 378 -18.56 0.15 -12.99
CA GLY A 378 -17.35 -0.34 -12.34
C GLY A 378 -16.88 -1.70 -12.84
N GLN A 379 -16.96 -1.90 -14.15
CA GLN A 379 -16.65 -3.16 -14.79
C GLN A 379 -15.17 -3.25 -15.14
N LEU A 380 -14.53 -4.28 -14.58
CA LEU A 380 -13.18 -4.70 -14.92
C LEU A 380 -13.19 -6.22 -15.06
N CYS A 381 -12.77 -6.71 -16.21
CA CYS A 381 -12.74 -8.12 -16.53
C CYS A 381 -11.46 -8.80 -16.00
N PRO A 382 -11.47 -10.13 -15.78
CA PRO A 382 -10.35 -10.81 -15.13
C PRO A 382 -9.02 -10.78 -15.91
N CYS A 383 -9.02 -10.74 -17.25
CA CYS A 383 -7.78 -10.59 -18.01
C CYS A 383 -7.14 -9.21 -17.80
N SER A 384 -7.92 -8.14 -17.95
CA SER A 384 -7.44 -6.78 -17.74
C SER A 384 -6.99 -6.54 -16.29
N ALA A 385 -7.73 -7.08 -15.31
CA ALA A 385 -7.31 -7.06 -13.90
C ALA A 385 -5.93 -7.73 -13.71
N ALA A 386 -5.73 -8.93 -14.28
CA ALA A 386 -4.46 -9.62 -14.18
C ALA A 386 -3.34 -8.96 -15.01
N GLN A 387 -3.65 -8.29 -16.13
CA GLN A 387 -2.68 -7.52 -16.91
C GLN A 387 -2.15 -6.30 -16.14
N VAL A 388 -3.01 -5.61 -15.37
CA VAL A 388 -2.55 -4.55 -14.45
C VAL A 388 -1.91 -5.09 -13.16
N GLY A 389 -1.73 -6.40 -13.03
CA GLY A 389 -1.06 -7.06 -11.91
C GLY A 389 -1.97 -7.52 -10.77
N TRP A 390 -3.30 -7.49 -10.94
CA TRP A 390 -4.26 -7.92 -9.93
C TRP A 390 -4.68 -9.37 -10.12
N ARG A 391 -3.73 -10.28 -9.89
CA ARG A 391 -3.98 -11.72 -9.79
C ARG A 391 -3.46 -12.18 -8.44
N ASP A 392 -4.26 -12.99 -7.75
CA ASP A 392 -3.89 -13.71 -6.53
C ASP A 392 -4.05 -15.20 -6.90
N SER A 393 -2.94 -15.85 -7.21
CA SER A 393 -2.98 -17.21 -7.79
C SER A 393 -3.21 -18.30 -6.76
N ASP A 394 -2.87 -18.08 -5.48
CA ASP A 394 -2.97 -19.07 -4.41
C ASP A 394 -4.05 -18.76 -3.37
N GLY A 395 -4.64 -17.57 -3.43
CA GLY A 395 -5.80 -17.14 -2.64
C GLY A 395 -5.45 -16.75 -1.21
N ASP A 396 -4.20 -16.39 -0.94
CA ASP A 396 -3.73 -16.03 0.41
C ASP A 396 -4.05 -14.58 0.81
N GLY A 397 -4.47 -13.77 -0.17
CA GLY A 397 -4.85 -12.39 0.02
C GLY A 397 -3.85 -11.37 -0.50
N LEU A 398 -2.64 -11.79 -0.92
CA LEU A 398 -1.63 -10.99 -1.58
C LEU A 398 -1.72 -11.15 -3.11
N LEU A 399 -1.44 -10.07 -3.84
CA LEU A 399 -1.41 -10.13 -5.30
C LEU A 399 -0.03 -10.59 -5.75
N ASP A 400 0.02 -11.45 -6.77
CA ASP A 400 1.23 -12.08 -7.29
C ASP A 400 2.44 -11.13 -7.38
N PRO A 401 2.37 -9.91 -7.94
CA PRO A 401 3.56 -9.05 -8.04
C PRO A 401 4.18 -8.60 -6.71
N VAL A 402 3.40 -8.66 -5.62
CA VAL A 402 3.82 -8.34 -4.24
C VAL A 402 3.79 -9.55 -3.32
N ASP A 403 3.45 -10.74 -3.83
CA ASP A 403 3.62 -12.00 -3.13
C ASP A 403 5.02 -12.56 -3.43
N THR A 404 5.99 -12.03 -2.68
CA THR A 404 7.42 -12.27 -2.87
C THR A 404 8.02 -13.07 -1.74
N GLU A 405 9.17 -13.71 -2.01
CA GLU A 405 9.95 -14.40 -0.99
C GLU A 405 11.10 -13.51 -0.50
N VAL A 406 11.53 -13.69 0.76
CA VAL A 406 12.71 -13.02 1.30
C VAL A 406 13.88 -14.00 1.30
N ALA A 407 14.94 -13.71 0.55
CA ALA A 407 16.20 -14.44 0.62
C ALA A 407 17.06 -13.86 1.75
N VAL A 408 17.61 -14.72 2.61
CA VAL A 408 18.49 -14.31 3.71
C VAL A 408 19.81 -15.05 3.61
N GLU A 409 20.90 -14.31 3.76
CA GLU A 409 22.25 -14.84 3.88
C GLU A 409 22.80 -14.50 5.27
N LEU A 410 23.54 -15.42 5.87
CA LEU A 410 24.17 -15.26 7.18
C LEU A 410 25.58 -15.86 7.15
N SER A 411 26.53 -15.13 7.72
CA SER A 411 27.84 -15.63 8.10
C SER A 411 28.12 -15.29 9.56
N VAL A 412 28.54 -16.29 10.33
CA VAL A 412 28.91 -16.13 11.73
C VAL A 412 30.40 -16.33 11.91
N THR A 413 31.06 -15.37 12.54
CA THR A 413 32.49 -15.44 12.85
C THR A 413 32.75 -15.10 14.31
N SER A 414 33.87 -15.56 14.87
CA SER A 414 34.30 -15.18 16.21
C SER A 414 35.80 -14.88 16.21
N ASP A 415 36.20 -13.87 16.96
CA ASP A 415 37.59 -13.45 17.15
C ASP A 415 38.11 -13.71 18.57
N GLY A 416 37.30 -14.35 19.42
CA GLY A 416 37.58 -14.64 20.83
C GLY A 416 37.10 -13.55 21.79
N ASP A 417 36.93 -12.30 21.34
CA ASP A 417 36.37 -11.20 22.13
C ASP A 417 34.86 -11.04 21.88
N GLY A 418 34.37 -11.49 20.72
CA GLY A 418 32.96 -11.49 20.37
C GLY A 418 32.57 -12.53 19.33
N VAL A 419 31.29 -12.53 19.00
CA VAL A 419 30.72 -13.25 17.85
C VAL A 419 30.04 -12.24 16.95
N THR A 420 30.45 -12.20 15.68
CA THR A 420 29.92 -11.28 14.69
C THR A 420 29.02 -12.03 13.71
N LEU A 421 27.77 -11.58 13.60
CA LEU A 421 26.78 -11.99 12.61
C LEU A 421 26.78 -10.93 11.50
N ILE A 422 27.10 -11.32 10.26
CA ILE A 422 27.02 -10.45 9.08
C ILE A 422 26.18 -11.15 8.03
N GLY A 423 25.36 -10.39 7.32
CA GLY A 423 24.60 -10.95 6.21
C GLY A 423 23.76 -9.93 5.48
N SER A 424 22.83 -10.46 4.68
CA SER A 424 21.88 -9.66 3.92
C SER A 424 20.50 -10.30 3.93
N ALA A 425 19.47 -9.47 3.81
CA ALA A 425 18.11 -9.88 3.51
C ALA A 425 17.64 -9.16 2.25
N THR A 426 17.11 -9.88 1.26
CA THR A 426 16.69 -9.30 -0.01
C THR A 426 15.33 -9.84 -0.38
N ASP A 427 14.40 -8.94 -0.71
CA ASP A 427 13.11 -9.32 -1.29
C ASP A 427 13.32 -9.77 -2.73
N ILE A 428 12.87 -10.97 -3.06
CA ILE A 428 13.01 -11.57 -4.38
C ILE A 428 11.76 -11.26 -5.20
N PRO A 429 11.88 -10.43 -6.25
CA PRO A 429 10.74 -10.07 -7.07
C PRO A 429 9.99 -11.27 -7.64
N TYR A 430 8.65 -11.17 -7.69
CA TYR A 430 7.84 -12.13 -8.40
C TYR A 430 8.27 -12.19 -9.87
N PRO A 431 8.49 -13.39 -10.46
CA PRO A 431 9.01 -13.50 -11.82
C PRO A 431 8.03 -12.97 -12.86
N SER A 432 8.56 -12.28 -13.89
CA SER A 432 7.76 -11.84 -15.03
C SER A 432 8.20 -12.55 -16.33
N PRO A 433 7.27 -13.07 -17.14
CA PRO A 433 7.58 -13.64 -18.45
C PRO A 433 7.77 -12.58 -19.55
N THR A 434 7.32 -11.35 -19.31
CA THR A 434 7.23 -10.27 -20.31
C THR A 434 8.10 -9.06 -19.97
N ARG A 435 8.50 -8.91 -18.71
CA ARG A 435 9.21 -7.75 -18.16
C ARG A 435 10.41 -8.18 -17.33
N ALA A 436 11.31 -7.24 -17.03
CA ALA A 436 12.35 -7.47 -16.05
C ALA A 436 11.71 -7.55 -14.64
N PRO A 437 12.07 -8.54 -13.81
CA PRO A 437 11.49 -8.64 -12.47
C PRO A 437 11.80 -7.41 -11.60
N ILE A 438 10.83 -6.95 -10.82
CA ILE A 438 10.94 -5.83 -9.88
C ILE A 438 10.02 -6.04 -8.68
N THR A 439 10.44 -5.55 -7.51
CA THR A 439 9.64 -5.55 -6.28
C THR A 439 9.44 -4.12 -5.79
N ILE A 440 8.29 -3.90 -5.15
CA ILE A 440 7.96 -2.69 -4.38
C ILE A 440 7.85 -3.01 -2.89
N ASN A 441 8.17 -4.25 -2.50
CA ASN A 441 8.18 -4.66 -1.11
C ASN A 441 9.50 -4.27 -0.47
N HIS A 442 9.44 -3.98 0.82
CA HIS A 442 10.58 -3.54 1.61
C HIS A 442 10.81 -4.50 2.76
N ILE A 443 12.06 -4.79 3.08
CA ILE A 443 12.42 -5.53 4.29
C ILE A 443 12.00 -4.67 5.49
N ALA A 444 11.17 -5.19 6.38
CA ALA A 444 10.55 -4.38 7.44
C ALA A 444 11.14 -4.64 8.83
N ARG A 445 11.61 -5.86 9.11
CA ARG A 445 12.15 -6.23 10.43
C ARG A 445 13.05 -7.46 10.36
N GLY A 446 14.13 -7.43 11.13
CA GLY A 446 15.04 -8.55 11.36
C GLY A 446 14.99 -9.06 12.79
N HIS A 447 15.21 -10.36 12.97
CA HIS A 447 15.41 -10.99 14.27
C HIS A 447 16.50 -12.03 14.20
N TYR A 448 17.16 -12.31 15.32
CA TYR A 448 18.07 -13.45 15.48
C TYR A 448 17.72 -14.25 16.73
N ARG A 449 18.14 -15.52 16.77
CA ARG A 449 18.11 -16.35 17.98
C ARG A 449 19.27 -17.34 17.99
N VAL A 450 19.54 -17.88 19.17
CA VAL A 450 20.56 -18.93 19.38
C VAL A 450 19.89 -20.16 19.99
N ASN A 451 20.20 -21.35 19.48
CA ASN A 451 19.77 -22.65 20.00
C ASN A 451 18.27 -22.74 20.37
N GLN A 452 17.37 -22.32 19.46
CA GLN A 452 15.91 -22.27 19.69
C GLN A 452 15.45 -21.37 20.87
N GLY A 453 16.34 -20.54 21.41
CA GLY A 453 16.06 -19.54 22.43
C GLY A 453 15.15 -18.40 21.93
N PRO A 454 15.04 -17.32 22.72
CA PRO A 454 14.21 -16.17 22.37
C PRO A 454 14.68 -15.50 21.08
N TRP A 455 13.73 -14.95 20.32
CA TRP A 455 14.01 -14.07 19.20
C TRP A 455 14.34 -12.67 19.72
N PHE A 456 15.50 -12.16 19.35
CA PHE A 456 15.96 -10.81 19.62
C PHE A 456 15.84 -9.96 18.35
N ALA A 457 15.60 -8.65 18.51
CA ALA A 457 15.57 -7.73 17.40
C ALA A 457 16.97 -7.63 16.74
N LEU A 458 16.99 -7.61 15.42
CA LEU A 458 18.18 -7.40 14.61
C LEU A 458 17.95 -6.16 13.75
N LEU A 459 18.79 -5.14 13.93
CA LEU A 459 18.73 -3.92 13.15
C LEU A 459 19.40 -4.11 11.79
N CYS A 460 18.83 -3.46 10.77
CA CYS A 460 19.49 -3.29 9.49
C CYS A 460 20.64 -2.28 9.60
N GLY A 461 21.59 -2.34 8.67
CA GLY A 461 22.92 -1.74 8.80
C GLY A 461 22.93 -0.21 8.85
N ASP A 462 21.91 0.45 8.31
CA ASP A 462 21.71 1.90 8.39
C ASP A 462 20.76 2.33 9.53
N GLY A 463 20.27 1.36 10.30
CA GLY A 463 19.38 1.56 11.45
C GLY A 463 17.88 1.50 11.12
N ALA A 464 17.49 1.38 9.86
CA ALA A 464 16.12 1.18 9.43
C ALA A 464 16.03 -0.01 8.48
N CYS A 465 14.98 -0.83 8.62
CA CYS A 465 14.71 -1.82 7.59
C CYS A 465 13.62 -1.21 6.71
N ASP A 466 14.03 -0.66 5.56
CA ASP A 466 13.15 0.04 4.62
C ASP A 466 13.57 -0.06 3.14
N GLY A 467 14.60 -0.85 2.82
CA GLY A 467 15.04 -1.15 1.47
C GLY A 467 14.46 -2.45 0.89
N THR A 468 14.56 -2.61 -0.44
CA THR A 468 14.28 -3.90 -1.11
C THR A 468 15.35 -4.96 -0.81
N GLY A 469 16.52 -4.52 -0.35
CA GLY A 469 17.57 -5.36 0.19
C GLY A 469 18.34 -4.62 1.27
N GLU A 470 18.66 -5.34 2.34
CA GLU A 470 19.25 -4.82 3.56
C GLU A 470 20.50 -5.60 3.92
N LEU A 471 21.52 -4.89 4.39
CA LEU A 471 22.67 -5.49 5.05
C LEU A 471 22.44 -5.45 6.56
N PHE A 472 23.01 -6.40 7.29
CA PHE A 472 23.03 -6.35 8.75
C PHE A 472 24.38 -6.78 9.30
N GLU A 473 24.75 -6.18 10.42
CA GLU A 473 25.92 -6.54 11.20
C GLU A 473 25.59 -6.41 12.70
N LEU A 474 25.83 -7.48 13.45
CA LEU A 474 25.64 -7.50 14.90
C LEU A 474 26.81 -8.20 15.57
N THR A 475 27.40 -7.54 16.57
CA THR A 475 28.40 -8.15 17.45
C THR A 475 27.77 -8.54 18.78
N LEU A 476 27.74 -9.84 19.05
CA LEU A 476 27.39 -10.44 20.32
C LEU A 476 28.62 -10.60 21.22
N PRO A 477 28.44 -10.71 22.55
CA PRO A 477 29.52 -11.09 23.47
C PRO A 477 30.17 -12.42 23.07
N ALA A 478 31.39 -12.66 23.55
CA ALA A 478 32.07 -13.94 23.34
C ALA A 478 31.20 -15.14 23.78
N ALA A 479 31.10 -16.15 22.92
CA ALA A 479 30.32 -17.36 23.19
C ALA A 479 31.11 -18.34 24.10
N PRO A 480 30.44 -19.07 25.01
CA PRO A 480 31.02 -20.17 25.76
C PRO A 480 31.48 -21.33 24.85
N VAL A 481 32.31 -22.24 25.38
CA VAL A 481 32.76 -23.43 24.66
C VAL A 481 31.56 -24.31 24.28
N GLY A 482 31.49 -24.79 23.04
CA GLY A 482 30.35 -25.57 22.57
C GLY A 482 30.02 -25.36 21.11
N GLU A 483 28.92 -25.96 20.69
CA GLU A 483 28.33 -25.78 19.36
C GLU A 483 27.05 -24.96 19.50
N TRP A 484 26.95 -23.90 18.71
CA TRP A 484 25.87 -22.92 18.74
C TRP A 484 25.24 -22.84 17.37
N LEU A 485 23.94 -23.07 17.29
CA LEU A 485 23.12 -22.79 16.11
C LEU A 485 22.58 -21.36 16.22
N ILE A 486 22.97 -20.51 15.28
CA ILE A 486 22.46 -19.15 15.16
C ILE A 486 21.49 -19.12 13.99
N GLU A 487 20.31 -18.57 14.22
CA GLU A 487 19.29 -18.39 13.19
C GLU A 487 18.96 -16.90 13.07
N VAL A 488 18.81 -16.42 11.85
CA VAL A 488 18.27 -15.09 11.54
C VAL A 488 16.99 -15.23 10.74
N ARG A 489 16.06 -14.29 10.94
CA ARG A 489 14.81 -14.22 10.19
C ARG A 489 14.49 -12.77 9.86
N PHE A 490 14.17 -12.51 8.61
CA PHE A 490 13.68 -11.22 8.15
C PHE A 490 12.28 -11.37 7.58
N THR A 491 11.47 -10.32 7.71
CA THR A 491 10.16 -10.26 7.04
C THR A 491 10.02 -8.96 6.28
N ASN A 492 9.37 -9.01 5.11
CA ASN A 492 9.01 -7.82 4.36
C ASN A 492 7.74 -7.14 4.93
N ASP A 493 7.40 -6.00 4.36
CA ASP A 493 6.22 -5.17 4.67
C ASP A 493 4.88 -5.81 4.26
N ARG A 494 4.90 -6.87 3.45
CA ARG A 494 3.73 -7.72 3.15
C ARG A 494 3.57 -8.90 4.12
N GLY A 495 4.55 -9.13 4.98
CA GLY A 495 4.51 -10.16 6.03
C GLY A 495 5.19 -11.47 5.66
N THR A 496 5.70 -11.62 4.43
CA THR A 496 6.45 -12.82 4.02
C THR A 496 7.81 -12.84 4.71
N ALA A 497 8.27 -14.05 5.08
CA ALA A 497 9.44 -14.27 5.91
C ALA A 497 10.49 -15.12 5.21
N GLY A 498 11.76 -14.77 5.42
CA GLY A 498 12.92 -15.57 5.04
C GLY A 498 13.81 -15.84 6.26
N SER A 499 14.55 -16.93 6.26
CA SER A 499 15.48 -17.25 7.34
C SER A 499 16.76 -17.91 6.85
N ALA A 500 17.86 -17.66 7.56
CA ALA A 500 19.13 -18.33 7.37
C ALA A 500 19.67 -18.80 8.73
N GLN A 501 20.57 -19.78 8.71
CA GLN A 501 21.21 -20.29 9.91
C GLN A 501 22.67 -20.63 9.65
N ASP A 502 23.49 -20.53 10.69
CA ASP A 502 24.90 -20.90 10.68
C ASP A 502 25.29 -21.53 12.02
N THR A 503 26.34 -22.34 12.02
CA THR A 503 26.82 -23.05 13.20
C THR A 503 28.19 -22.51 13.62
N LEU A 504 28.26 -22.02 14.85
CA LEU A 504 29.51 -21.59 15.48
C LEU A 504 30.02 -22.69 16.42
N THR A 505 31.26 -23.10 16.25
CA THR A 505 31.93 -24.01 17.20
C THR A 505 33.06 -23.30 17.93
N ILE A 506 32.95 -23.21 19.25
CA ILE A 506 34.00 -22.70 20.14
C ILE A 506 34.68 -23.90 20.80
N GLN A 507 36.01 -24.00 20.64
CA GLN A 507 36.81 -25.14 21.12
C GLN A 507 37.37 -24.96 22.54
N GLU A 508 37.58 -23.72 22.97
CA GLU A 508 38.18 -23.40 24.27
C GLU A 508 37.43 -22.23 24.94
N GLY A 509 37.21 -22.31 26.25
CA GLY A 509 36.47 -21.31 27.00
C GLY A 509 35.75 -21.89 28.22
N SER A 510 34.92 -21.07 28.87
CA SER A 510 34.01 -21.51 29.93
C SER A 510 32.86 -22.33 29.34
N PRO A 511 32.38 -23.40 30.00
CA PRO A 511 31.18 -24.13 29.56
C PRO A 511 29.95 -23.22 29.54
N PRO A 512 28.94 -23.55 28.72
CA PRO A 512 27.68 -22.83 28.72
C PRO A 512 26.99 -23.04 30.07
N VAL A 513 26.29 -22.00 30.53
CA VAL A 513 25.50 -22.09 31.75
C VAL A 513 24.15 -22.69 31.41
N SER A 514 23.80 -23.81 32.04
CA SER A 514 22.42 -24.34 32.07
C SER A 514 21.61 -23.53 33.08
N ALA A 515 21.30 -22.30 32.70
CA ALA A 515 20.84 -21.28 33.63
C ALA A 515 19.34 -21.28 33.88
N VAL A 516 18.56 -22.00 33.08
CA VAL A 516 17.10 -22.00 33.17
C VAL A 516 16.62 -23.41 33.45
N THR A 517 15.75 -23.55 34.44
CA THR A 517 15.06 -24.81 34.74
C THR A 517 13.56 -24.56 34.80
N ILE A 518 12.78 -25.44 34.17
CA ILE A 518 11.32 -25.43 34.21
C ILE A 518 10.86 -26.67 34.96
N GLU A 519 10.11 -26.46 36.03
CA GLU A 519 9.38 -27.49 36.76
C GLU A 519 7.89 -27.22 36.55
N ALA A 520 7.21 -28.05 35.76
CA ALA A 520 5.79 -27.86 35.49
C ALA A 520 5.01 -29.17 35.63
N GLU A 521 3.75 -29.03 35.98
CA GLU A 521 2.77 -30.10 36.09
C GLU A 521 1.49 -29.69 35.37
N VAL A 522 0.74 -30.70 34.92
CA VAL A 522 -0.55 -30.50 34.25
C VAL A 522 -1.64 -31.06 35.14
N GLU A 523 -2.66 -30.26 35.40
CA GLU A 523 -3.85 -30.69 36.11
C GLU A 523 -5.08 -30.60 35.20
N THR A 524 -5.80 -31.71 35.16
CA THR A 524 -7.11 -31.85 34.54
C THR A 524 -8.17 -31.85 35.61
N ALA A 525 -9.09 -30.88 35.58
CA ALA A 525 -10.32 -30.99 36.35
C ALA A 525 -11.22 -32.06 35.69
N GLU A 526 -11.88 -32.91 36.49
CA GLU A 526 -12.69 -34.07 36.02
C GLU A 526 -13.72 -33.73 34.92
N ASP A 527 -14.13 -32.45 34.78
CA ASP A 527 -14.97 -31.91 33.69
C ASP A 527 -14.59 -30.44 33.34
N GLY A 528 -13.33 -30.04 33.51
CA GLY A 528 -12.91 -28.63 33.43
C GLY A 528 -11.69 -28.36 32.53
N PRO A 529 -11.26 -27.08 32.44
CA PRO A 529 -10.18 -26.69 31.55
C PRO A 529 -8.82 -27.27 32.02
N VAL A 530 -7.94 -27.59 31.07
CA VAL A 530 -6.61 -28.11 31.37
C VAL A 530 -5.74 -26.96 31.85
N THR A 531 -5.13 -27.07 33.03
CA THR A 531 -4.23 -26.03 33.53
C THR A 531 -2.81 -26.55 33.62
N VAL A 532 -1.87 -25.82 33.02
CA VAL A 532 -0.44 -26.01 33.21
C VAL A 532 0.00 -25.03 34.27
N PHE A 533 0.55 -25.51 35.37
CA PHE A 533 1.17 -24.67 36.39
C PHE A 533 2.58 -25.16 36.68
N GLY A 534 3.44 -24.24 37.05
CA GLY A 534 4.84 -24.57 37.26
C GLY A 534 5.64 -23.43 37.83
N ARG A 535 6.94 -23.65 37.86
CA ARG A 535 7.96 -22.72 38.28
C ARG A 535 9.06 -22.67 37.24
N VAL A 536 9.53 -21.46 36.95
CA VAL A 536 10.76 -21.22 36.21
C VAL A 536 11.80 -20.65 37.16
N LEU A 537 12.98 -21.25 37.13
CA LEU A 537 14.14 -20.84 37.89
C LEU A 537 15.21 -20.34 36.92
N VAL A 538 15.74 -19.15 37.19
CA VAL A 538 16.86 -18.56 36.46
C VAL A 538 18.04 -18.43 37.41
N GLU A 539 19.21 -18.95 37.03
CA GLU A 539 20.42 -18.87 37.83
C GLU A 539 20.97 -17.43 37.88
N ASP A 540 21.47 -17.03 39.05
CA ASP A 540 22.06 -15.71 39.27
C ASP A 540 23.20 -15.43 38.26
N GLY A 541 23.16 -14.26 37.63
CA GLY A 541 24.21 -13.79 36.72
C GLY A 541 23.98 -14.08 35.23
N THR A 542 22.84 -14.68 34.86
CA THR A 542 22.51 -15.05 33.46
C THR A 542 21.52 -14.07 32.79
N GLY A 543 21.22 -12.97 33.47
CA GLY A 543 20.27 -11.96 33.02
C GLY A 543 18.82 -12.30 33.36
N PRO A 544 17.88 -11.37 33.12
CA PRO A 544 16.47 -11.61 33.38
C PRO A 544 15.88 -12.64 32.42
N LEU A 545 14.76 -13.24 32.82
CA LEU A 545 13.93 -14.07 31.94
C LEU A 545 13.40 -13.21 30.79
N ALA A 546 13.72 -13.59 29.55
CA ALA A 546 13.28 -12.87 28.36
C ALA A 546 12.00 -13.45 27.76
N THR A 547 11.84 -14.78 27.82
CA THR A 547 10.64 -15.46 27.32
C THR A 547 10.19 -16.56 28.25
N LEU A 548 8.87 -16.71 28.34
CA LEU A 548 8.19 -17.87 28.88
C LEU A 548 7.00 -18.17 27.97
N GLU A 549 6.98 -19.33 27.34
CA GLU A 549 5.98 -19.64 26.32
C GLU A 549 5.44 -21.06 26.49
N VAL A 550 4.18 -21.24 26.12
CA VAL A 550 3.51 -22.55 26.09
C VAL A 550 3.03 -22.86 24.68
N ARG A 551 3.07 -24.12 24.31
CA ARG A 551 2.46 -24.65 23.10
C ARG A 551 1.66 -25.91 23.42
N VAL A 552 0.55 -26.08 22.71
CA VAL A 552 -0.19 -27.34 22.65
C VAL A 552 0.04 -27.98 21.30
N ASP A 553 0.39 -29.26 21.31
CA ASP A 553 0.75 -30.06 20.14
C ASP A 553 1.78 -29.32 19.26
N SER A 554 1.58 -29.32 17.94
CA SER A 554 2.45 -28.63 16.98
C SER A 554 1.98 -27.21 16.65
N ALA A 555 1.18 -26.56 17.52
CA ALA A 555 0.67 -25.21 17.28
C ALA A 555 1.75 -24.11 17.33
N ALA A 556 1.35 -22.84 17.20
CA ALA A 556 2.24 -21.72 17.46
C ALA A 556 2.50 -21.57 18.97
N TRP A 557 3.72 -21.16 19.35
CA TRP A 557 4.06 -20.79 20.72
C TRP A 557 3.25 -19.57 21.16
N ARG A 558 2.80 -19.58 22.42
CA ARG A 558 2.03 -18.49 23.03
C ARG A 558 2.78 -17.95 24.24
N PRO A 559 2.91 -16.62 24.40
CA PRO A 559 3.55 -16.05 25.57
C PRO A 559 2.73 -16.31 26.83
N LEU A 560 3.44 -16.64 27.91
CA LEU A 560 2.92 -16.63 29.27
C LEU A 560 3.38 -15.34 29.96
N PRO A 561 2.62 -14.84 30.95
CA PRO A 561 3.11 -13.75 31.80
C PRO A 561 4.44 -14.17 32.44
N THR A 562 5.48 -13.38 32.22
CA THR A 562 6.72 -13.55 32.97
C THR A 562 6.42 -13.21 34.44
N PRO A 563 6.83 -14.04 35.42
CA PRO A 563 6.74 -13.68 36.82
C PRO A 563 7.41 -12.32 37.01
N GLY A 564 6.69 -11.33 37.54
CA GLY A 564 7.25 -10.00 37.76
C GLY A 564 8.37 -10.05 38.80
N ASP A 565 9.30 -9.10 38.75
CA ASP A 565 10.44 -8.99 39.68
C ASP A 565 10.02 -8.95 41.18
N GLU A 566 8.74 -8.71 41.48
CA GLU A 566 8.19 -8.70 42.85
C GLU A 566 7.69 -10.08 43.34
N ASP A 567 7.61 -11.10 42.48
CA ASP A 567 7.22 -12.46 42.84
C ASP A 567 8.42 -13.42 42.72
N ASP A 568 9.26 -13.46 43.76
CA ASP A 568 10.41 -14.37 43.96
C ASP A 568 10.06 -15.88 43.78
N SER A 569 8.77 -16.21 43.62
CA SER A 569 8.33 -17.57 43.44
C SER A 569 8.58 -18.11 42.02
N GLY A 570 8.77 -17.26 41.00
CA GLY A 570 8.99 -17.72 39.62
C GLY A 570 7.85 -18.58 39.06
N ARG A 571 6.65 -18.49 39.65
CA ARG A 571 5.52 -19.36 39.33
C ARG A 571 4.73 -18.86 38.13
N PHE A 572 4.23 -19.79 37.35
CA PHE A 572 3.27 -19.51 36.28
C PHE A 572 2.08 -20.48 36.37
N SER A 573 0.95 -20.03 35.84
CA SER A 573 -0.24 -20.85 35.65
C SER A 573 -0.92 -20.40 34.37
N TYR A 574 -1.33 -21.36 33.54
CA TYR A 574 -2.01 -21.09 32.29
C TYR A 574 -3.09 -22.12 32.03
N THR A 575 -4.31 -21.63 31.85
CA THR A 575 -5.49 -22.46 31.65
C THR A 575 -5.83 -22.50 30.16
N LEU A 576 -5.85 -23.71 29.61
CA LEU A 576 -6.21 -24.04 28.25
C LEU A 576 -7.71 -24.33 28.18
N GLU A 577 -8.41 -23.52 27.40
CA GLU A 577 -9.84 -23.70 27.13
C GLU A 577 -10.07 -24.38 25.78
N GLY A 578 -11.10 -25.22 25.71
CA GLY A 578 -11.61 -25.75 24.43
C GLY A 578 -10.74 -26.81 23.76
N LEU A 579 -9.91 -27.55 24.50
CA LEU A 579 -9.23 -28.72 23.96
C LEU A 579 -10.25 -29.80 23.58
N VAL A 580 -10.04 -30.40 22.41
CA VAL A 580 -10.89 -31.49 21.93
C VAL A 580 -10.63 -32.77 22.73
N PRO A 581 -11.60 -33.70 22.83
CA PRO A 581 -11.34 -35.00 23.43
C PRO A 581 -10.22 -35.75 22.70
N GLY A 582 -9.19 -36.19 23.43
CA GLY A 582 -8.00 -36.80 22.86
C GLY A 582 -6.76 -36.61 23.72
N SER A 583 -5.64 -37.19 23.27
CA SER A 583 -4.33 -37.01 23.89
C SER A 583 -3.64 -35.81 23.27
N HIS A 584 -3.17 -34.88 24.09
CA HIS A 584 -2.49 -33.67 23.70
C HIS A 584 -1.09 -33.60 24.32
N THR A 585 -0.12 -33.10 23.56
CA THR A 585 1.22 -32.80 24.06
C THR A 585 1.30 -31.34 24.47
N LEU A 586 1.85 -31.07 25.64
CA LEU A 586 2.04 -29.73 26.17
C LEU A 586 3.53 -29.47 26.31
N GLU A 587 4.00 -28.34 25.82
CA GLU A 587 5.38 -27.93 25.92
C GLU A 587 5.47 -26.53 26.50
N VAL A 588 6.38 -26.32 27.44
CA VAL A 588 6.71 -25.01 28.00
C VAL A 588 8.18 -24.77 27.73
N ARG A 589 8.54 -23.59 27.23
CA ARG A 589 9.93 -23.20 27.06
C ARG A 589 10.23 -21.84 27.68
N ALA A 590 11.49 -21.66 28.06
CA ALA A 590 11.97 -20.46 28.71
C ALA A 590 13.40 -20.13 28.29
N GLY A 591 13.71 -18.84 28.18
CA GLY A 591 15.04 -18.34 27.84
C GLY A 591 15.32 -16.98 28.48
N THR A 592 16.60 -16.64 28.59
CA THR A 592 17.06 -15.38 29.23
C THR A 592 17.41 -14.33 28.18
N ALA A 593 17.71 -13.12 28.65
CA ALA A 593 18.24 -12.05 27.82
C ALA A 593 19.68 -12.30 27.33
N ASP A 594 20.42 -13.26 27.93
CA ASP A 594 21.72 -13.70 27.45
C ASP A 594 21.54 -14.76 26.34
N PRO A 595 21.94 -14.46 25.08
CA PRO A 595 21.77 -15.38 23.96
C PRO A 595 22.59 -16.67 24.10
N TRP A 596 23.59 -16.72 24.99
CA TRP A 596 24.45 -17.88 25.20
C TRP A 596 23.95 -18.82 26.31
N THR A 597 22.76 -18.58 26.83
CA THR A 597 22.12 -19.52 27.76
C THR A 597 21.38 -20.60 27.00
N LEU A 598 21.49 -21.85 27.46
CA LEU A 598 20.69 -22.93 26.91
C LEU A 598 19.22 -22.72 27.32
N PRO A 599 18.27 -22.66 26.37
CA PRO A 599 16.87 -22.58 26.74
C PRO A 599 16.44 -23.87 27.42
N ALA A 600 15.47 -23.73 28.33
CA ALA A 600 14.83 -24.86 28.96
C ALA A 600 13.55 -25.20 28.22
N THR A 601 13.29 -26.50 28.04
CA THR A 601 12.01 -27.00 27.56
C THR A 601 11.52 -28.09 28.51
N TRP A 602 10.28 -27.95 28.94
CA TRP A 602 9.52 -28.99 29.62
C TRP A 602 8.44 -29.52 28.69
N SER A 603 8.15 -30.82 28.75
CA SER A 603 7.08 -31.45 28.00
C SER A 603 6.28 -32.40 28.88
N GLY A 604 4.95 -32.39 28.70
CA GLY A 604 4.02 -33.31 29.33
C GLY A 604 2.90 -33.72 28.38
N THR A 605 2.13 -34.73 28.77
CA THR A 605 0.98 -35.22 28.00
C THR A 605 -0.27 -35.12 28.87
N VAL A 606 -1.39 -34.76 28.25
CA VAL A 606 -2.70 -34.71 28.91
C VAL A 606 -3.75 -35.40 28.05
N ASP A 607 -4.56 -36.24 28.68
CA ASP A 607 -5.71 -36.88 28.03
C ASP A 607 -6.98 -36.13 28.42
N VAL A 608 -7.64 -35.52 27.43
CA VAL A 608 -8.91 -34.83 27.59
C VAL A 608 -10.04 -35.83 27.34
N ALA A 609 -10.82 -36.12 28.37
CA ALA A 609 -11.95 -37.04 28.25
C ALA A 609 -13.03 -36.44 27.33
N ALA A 610 -13.69 -37.30 26.55
CA ALA A 610 -14.94 -36.91 25.91
C ALA A 610 -15.94 -36.64 27.03
N SER A 611 -16.45 -35.40 27.14
CA SER A 611 -17.48 -35.10 28.14
C SER A 611 -18.58 -36.15 27.98
N GLN A 612 -18.89 -36.90 29.03
CA GLN A 612 -20.14 -37.64 29.03
C GLN A 612 -21.22 -36.57 29.07
N GLN A 613 -21.77 -36.21 27.90
CA GLN A 613 -23.10 -35.63 27.88
C GLN A 613 -23.97 -36.62 28.63
N HIS A 614 -24.33 -36.28 29.86
CA HIS A 614 -25.42 -36.90 30.55
C HIS A 614 -26.65 -36.61 29.69
N THR A 615 -26.98 -37.54 28.79
CA THR A 615 -28.26 -37.53 28.10
C THR A 615 -29.29 -37.84 29.16
N ASP A 616 -29.73 -36.81 29.86
CA ASP A 616 -30.97 -36.86 30.62
C ASP A 616 -32.08 -37.07 29.57
N PRO A 617 -32.83 -38.18 29.57
CA PRO A 617 -33.77 -38.52 28.49
C PRO A 617 -34.98 -37.59 28.39
N ASP A 618 -35.08 -36.55 29.24
CA ASP A 618 -36.30 -35.76 29.42
C ASP A 618 -36.16 -34.25 29.16
N SER A 619 -35.07 -33.76 28.57
CA SER A 619 -35.03 -32.38 28.06
C SER A 619 -35.15 -32.33 26.53
N SER A 620 -36.36 -32.01 26.08
CA SER A 620 -36.62 -31.64 24.70
C SER A 620 -35.91 -30.33 24.39
N ALA A 621 -34.81 -30.40 23.63
CA ALA A 621 -34.15 -29.24 23.07
C ALA A 621 -35.07 -28.58 22.02
N ALA A 622 -35.81 -27.57 22.46
CA ALA A 622 -36.36 -26.57 21.57
C ALA A 622 -35.21 -25.78 20.97
N LEU A 623 -35.10 -25.84 19.64
CA LEU A 623 -34.23 -25.03 18.82
C LEU A 623 -34.57 -23.54 19.06
N TYR A 624 -33.79 -22.83 19.88
CA TYR A 624 -33.90 -21.39 20.05
C TYR A 624 -33.03 -20.70 18.99
N LEU A 625 -33.69 -20.21 17.94
CA LEU A 625 -33.21 -19.10 17.11
C LEU A 625 -33.29 -17.81 17.94
N PRO A 626 -32.21 -17.02 18.11
CA PRO A 626 -32.36 -15.67 18.62
C PRO A 626 -32.87 -14.77 17.48
N MET A 627 -34.18 -14.55 17.52
CA MET A 627 -34.87 -13.48 16.82
C MET A 627 -34.55 -12.16 17.53
N VAL A 628 -33.89 -11.25 16.81
CA VAL A 628 -33.67 -9.87 17.23
C VAL A 628 -35.03 -9.17 17.36
N VAL A 629 -35.41 -8.73 18.57
CA VAL A 629 -36.42 -7.68 18.77
C VAL A 629 -35.99 -6.74 19.90
N SER A 630 -35.86 -5.48 19.50
CA SER A 630 -35.84 -4.23 20.28
C SER A 630 -36.72 -4.22 21.54
N THR A 631 -36.22 -3.67 22.64
CA THR A 631 -36.71 -2.41 23.26
C THR A 631 -36.07 -2.20 24.65
N GLY A 632 -35.60 -0.98 24.89
CA GLY A 632 -35.05 -0.50 26.16
C GLY A 632 -34.17 0.73 25.94
#